data_AF-A0A2G3PYB3-F1
#
_entry.id   AF-A0A2G3PYB3-F1
#
_cell.length_a   1.000
_cell.length_b   1.000
_cell.length_c   1.000
_cell.angle_alpha   90.00
_cell.angle_beta   90.00
_cell.angle_gamma   90.00
#
_symmetry.space_group_name_H-M   'P 1'
#
loop_
_entity.id
_entity.type
_entity.pdbx_description
1 polymer ?
#
loop_
_entity_poly.entity_id
_entity_poly.type
_entity_poly.pdbx_seq_one_letter_code
_entity_poly.pdbx_strand_id
1 'polypeptide(L)'
;MRVGILKYQLSQSFNAIRWCLTFAIFAFVAVVSVSKYISLSDAVAINFSAFEITYLILNDTVGITYIYLPTYLFLICGIMFDDNFGSLEVLRSGSRRNWFISKYITFIFYTLLFFLGLFWMNFLIAYQVFPYVNKWSSDFIKVRVMMGQQVRDFTSSPLQVIGTSLGATFLHYLCTGTVSLWVAMKTREEAYGLLFSLIAGLGMHYLLSAITWTAQMNRFGYLLRNSGYFVLTIFFLILCNQVLHKKDFSIERKI
;
A
#
# COMPACT_ATOMS: atom_id res chain seq x y z
N MET A 1 24.04 0.55 -11.23
CA MET A 1 23.64 1.44 -10.11
C MET A 1 24.61 1.24 -8.95
N ARG A 2 25.25 2.29 -8.42
CA ARG A 2 26.22 2.13 -7.32
C ARG A 2 25.46 1.93 -5.99
N VAL A 3 25.73 0.85 -5.26
CA VAL A 3 25.04 0.49 -3.99
C VAL A 3 25.08 1.62 -2.96
N GLY A 4 26.16 2.41 -2.91
CA GLY A 4 26.28 3.56 -2.01
C GLY A 4 25.23 4.65 -2.23
N ILE A 5 24.72 4.81 -3.46
CA ILE A 5 23.71 5.81 -3.81
C ILE A 5 22.35 5.39 -3.26
N LEU A 6 22.01 4.10 -3.38
CA LEU A 6 20.77 3.58 -2.82
C LEU A 6 20.75 3.73 -1.29
N LYS A 7 21.87 3.43 -0.62
CA LYS A 7 22.01 3.64 0.84
C LYS A 7 21.82 5.11 1.23
N TYR A 8 22.43 6.03 0.48
CA TYR A 8 22.27 7.46 0.70
C TYR A 8 20.81 7.89 0.53
N GLN A 9 20.15 7.46 -0.56
CA GLN A 9 18.75 7.76 -0.83
C GLN A 9 17.83 7.26 0.27
N LEU A 10 18.03 6.02 0.73
CA LEU A 10 17.27 5.44 1.84
C LEU A 10 17.44 6.22 3.14
N SER A 11 18.64 6.69 3.44
CA SER A 11 18.92 7.48 4.65
C SER A 11 18.31 8.88 4.58
N GLN A 12 18.37 9.54 3.43
CA GLN A 12 17.84 10.90 3.26
C GLN A 12 16.32 10.94 3.20
N SER A 13 15.71 9.93 2.58
CA SER A 13 14.24 9.82 2.52
C SER A 13 13.60 9.29 3.81
N PHE A 14 14.41 8.82 4.78
CA PHE A 14 13.87 8.26 6.01
C PHE A 14 13.43 9.36 6.97
N ASN A 15 12.12 9.46 7.15
CA ASN A 15 11.53 10.36 8.12
C ASN A 15 11.00 9.59 9.32
N ALA A 16 11.77 9.59 10.42
CA ALA A 16 11.43 8.85 11.64
C ALA A 16 10.06 9.27 12.22
N ILE A 17 9.72 10.57 12.18
CA ILE A 17 8.46 11.09 12.71
C ILE A 17 7.27 10.50 11.95
N ARG A 18 7.35 10.47 10.61
CA ARG A 18 6.29 9.90 9.77
C ARG A 18 6.12 8.39 10.00
N TRP A 19 7.21 7.65 10.16
CA TRP A 19 7.16 6.23 10.51
C TRP A 19 6.55 5.99 11.89
N CYS A 20 6.96 6.74 12.91
CA CYS A 20 6.38 6.64 14.25
C CYS A 20 4.87 6.93 14.25
N LEU A 21 4.44 7.98 13.55
CA LEU A 21 3.01 8.31 13.40
C LEU A 21 2.25 7.18 12.68
N THR A 22 2.85 6.62 11.62
CA THR A 22 2.26 5.49 10.88
C THR A 22 2.05 4.29 11.79
N PHE A 23 3.05 3.90 12.59
CA PHE A 23 2.92 2.80 13.54
C PHE A 23 1.90 3.09 14.66
N ALA A 24 1.81 4.33 15.13
CA ALA A 24 0.79 4.74 16.09
C ALA A 24 -0.63 4.59 15.51
N ILE A 25 -0.85 5.00 14.26
CA ILE A 25 -2.13 4.81 13.56
C ILE A 25 -2.45 3.32 13.40
N PHE A 26 -1.48 2.49 12.99
CA PHE A 26 -1.68 1.04 12.88
C PHE A 26 -2.09 0.43 14.21
N ALA A 27 -1.41 0.79 15.30
CA ALA A 27 -1.72 0.32 16.63
C ALA A 27 -3.14 0.74 17.07
N PHE A 28 -3.48 2.01 16.87
CA PHE A 28 -4.79 2.55 17.23
C PHE A 28 -5.93 1.81 16.50
N VAL A 29 -5.83 1.66 15.18
CA VAL A 29 -6.84 0.95 14.39
C VAL A 29 -6.94 -0.51 14.80
N ALA A 30 -5.81 -1.18 15.02
CA ALA A 30 -5.80 -2.56 15.48
C ALA A 30 -6.49 -2.73 16.84
N VAL A 31 -6.18 -1.87 17.83
CA VAL A 31 -6.80 -1.92 19.16
C VAL A 31 -8.31 -1.70 19.10
N VAL A 32 -8.76 -0.66 18.38
CA VAL A 32 -10.19 -0.36 18.24
C VAL A 32 -10.91 -1.51 17.54
N SER A 33 -10.30 -2.10 16.52
CA SER A 33 -10.91 -3.21 15.78
C SER A 33 -10.94 -4.51 16.59
N VAL A 34 -9.86 -4.82 17.32
CA VAL A 34 -9.80 -5.95 18.24
C VAL A 34 -10.89 -5.83 19.29
N SER A 35 -11.07 -4.65 19.90
CA SER A 35 -12.15 -4.39 20.86
C SER A 35 -13.54 -4.67 20.28
N LYS A 36 -13.80 -4.21 19.05
CA LYS A 36 -15.04 -4.52 18.32
C LYS A 36 -15.28 -6.03 18.18
N TYR A 37 -14.23 -6.80 17.86
CA TYR A 37 -14.36 -8.24 17.66
C TYR A 37 -14.44 -9.04 18.96
N ILE A 38 -13.87 -8.54 20.07
CA ILE A 38 -14.12 -9.09 21.41
C ILE A 38 -15.62 -9.00 21.72
N SER A 39 -16.22 -7.81 21.58
CA SER A 39 -17.65 -7.63 21.84
C SER A 39 -18.54 -8.51 20.95
N LEU A 40 -18.15 -8.73 19.70
CA LEU A 40 -18.86 -9.62 18.79
C LEU A 40 -18.72 -11.10 19.18
N SER A 41 -17.50 -11.52 19.57
CA SER A 41 -17.20 -12.86 20.07
C SER A 41 -18.07 -13.19 21.27
N ASP A 42 -18.17 -12.26 22.22
CA ASP A 42 -18.96 -12.43 23.44
C ASP A 42 -20.47 -12.46 23.16
N ALA A 43 -20.95 -11.61 22.25
CA ALA A 43 -22.38 -11.51 21.93
C ALA A 43 -22.93 -12.71 21.14
N VAL A 44 -22.11 -13.34 20.29
CA VAL A 44 -22.53 -14.39 19.36
C VAL A 44 -21.90 -15.75 19.68
N ALA A 45 -21.11 -15.83 20.75
CA ALA A 45 -20.38 -17.03 21.19
C ALA A 45 -19.52 -17.67 20.07
N ILE A 46 -18.90 -16.83 19.24
CA ILE A 46 -18.00 -17.27 18.16
C ILE A 46 -16.56 -17.17 18.64
N ASN A 47 -15.80 -18.26 18.56
CA ASN A 47 -14.39 -18.26 18.90
C ASN A 47 -13.54 -17.85 17.69
N PHE A 48 -13.01 -16.64 17.70
CA PHE A 48 -12.04 -16.18 16.71
C PHE A 48 -10.59 -16.48 17.13
N SER A 49 -9.73 -16.64 16.14
CA SER A 49 -8.28 -16.72 16.26
C SER A 49 -7.61 -15.40 15.88
N ALA A 50 -6.37 -15.21 16.31
CA ALA A 50 -5.59 -14.01 15.99
C ALA A 50 -5.47 -13.76 14.47
N PHE A 51 -5.33 -14.82 13.66
CA PHE A 51 -5.27 -14.68 12.21
C PHE A 51 -6.62 -14.31 11.58
N GLU A 52 -7.73 -14.80 12.11
CA GLU A 52 -9.07 -14.42 11.63
C GLU A 52 -9.34 -12.95 11.91
N ILE A 53 -9.00 -12.48 13.10
CA ILE A 53 -9.12 -11.06 13.44
C ILE A 53 -8.19 -10.21 12.57
N THR A 54 -6.94 -10.62 12.40
CA THR A 54 -5.99 -9.95 11.50
C THR A 54 -6.54 -9.88 10.07
N TYR A 55 -7.11 -10.98 9.56
CA TYR A 55 -7.76 -11.01 8.25
C TYR A 55 -8.93 -10.03 8.17
N LEU A 56 -9.79 -9.98 9.19
CA LEU A 56 -10.95 -9.09 9.21
C LEU A 56 -10.54 -7.61 9.21
N ILE A 57 -9.52 -7.25 9.99
CA ILE A 57 -9.01 -5.87 10.03
C ILE A 57 -8.38 -5.49 8.70
N LEU A 58 -7.54 -6.37 8.13
CA LEU A 58 -6.82 -6.09 6.89
C LEU A 58 -7.69 -6.20 5.62
N ASN A 59 -8.92 -6.72 5.73
CA ASN A 59 -9.92 -6.74 4.66
C ASN A 59 -11.05 -5.75 4.89
N ASP A 60 -11.01 -4.95 5.96
CA ASP A 60 -11.98 -3.87 6.14
C ASP A 60 -11.73 -2.78 5.08
N THR A 61 -12.67 -2.67 4.15
CA THR A 61 -12.57 -1.75 3.02
C THR A 61 -12.48 -0.30 3.49
N VAL A 62 -13.18 0.03 4.58
CA VAL A 62 -13.16 1.39 5.14
C VAL A 62 -11.76 1.71 5.68
N GLY A 63 -11.19 0.83 6.51
CA GLY A 63 -9.83 0.97 7.02
C GLY A 63 -8.78 1.07 5.92
N ILE A 64 -8.81 0.17 4.93
CA ILE A 64 -7.88 0.16 3.79
C ILE A 64 -7.96 1.47 3.00
N THR A 65 -9.16 1.94 2.68
CA THR A 65 -9.31 3.03 1.72
C THR A 65 -9.22 4.41 2.37
N TYR A 66 -9.72 4.55 3.61
CA TYR A 66 -9.85 5.87 4.26
C TYR A 66 -8.86 6.13 5.38
N ILE A 67 -8.19 5.09 5.91
CA ILE A 67 -7.19 5.28 6.97
C ILE A 67 -5.80 4.94 6.45
N TYR A 68 -5.61 3.72 5.96
CA TYR A 68 -4.29 3.23 5.57
C TYR A 68 -3.79 3.88 4.28
N LEU A 69 -4.66 4.19 3.31
CA LEU A 69 -4.24 4.84 2.06
C LEU A 69 -3.74 6.29 2.29
N PRO A 70 -4.47 7.19 2.99
CA PRO A 70 -3.94 8.50 3.35
C PRO A 70 -2.65 8.42 4.18
N THR A 71 -2.59 7.50 5.14
CA THR A 71 -1.40 7.29 5.98
C THR A 71 -0.20 6.86 5.13
N TYR A 72 -0.42 5.95 4.19
CA TYR A 72 0.59 5.52 3.22
C TYR A 72 1.07 6.69 2.36
N LEU A 73 0.14 7.47 1.77
CA LEU A 73 0.47 8.63 0.93
C LEU A 73 1.25 9.70 1.72
N PHE A 74 0.91 9.91 2.99
CA PHE A 74 1.66 10.78 3.89
C PHE A 74 3.06 10.24 4.21
N LEU A 75 3.23 8.92 4.31
CA LEU A 75 4.55 8.32 4.53
C LEU A 75 5.46 8.47 3.32
N ILE A 76 4.92 8.25 2.11
CA ILE A 76 5.70 8.29 0.86
C ILE A 76 5.81 9.68 0.24
N CYS A 77 5.01 10.67 0.68
CA CYS A 77 5.17 12.04 0.20
C CYS A 77 6.61 12.49 0.53
N GLY A 78 7.26 13.24 -0.35
CA GLY A 78 8.65 13.66 -0.14
C GLY A 78 9.75 12.67 -0.56
N ILE A 79 9.43 11.43 -0.96
CA ILE A 79 10.46 10.58 -1.61
C ILE A 79 11.01 11.26 -2.88
N MET A 80 10.17 11.97 -3.63
CA MET A 80 10.55 12.62 -4.90
C MET A 80 11.14 14.01 -4.76
N PHE A 81 11.26 14.54 -3.53
CA PHE A 81 11.53 15.96 -3.35
C PHE A 81 12.94 16.27 -2.87
N ASP A 82 13.55 17.17 -3.65
CA ASP A 82 14.59 18.13 -3.31
C ASP A 82 14.30 19.30 -4.29
N ASP A 83 14.25 20.55 -3.81
CA ASP A 83 13.83 21.73 -4.60
C ASP A 83 14.61 21.97 -5.91
N ASN A 84 15.72 21.25 -6.09
CA ASN A 84 16.55 21.23 -7.30
C ASN A 84 16.67 19.86 -7.99
N PHE A 85 15.66 18.98 -7.89
CA PHE A 85 15.76 17.58 -8.35
C PHE A 85 16.94 16.84 -7.70
N GLY A 86 17.35 17.26 -6.51
CA GLY A 86 18.59 16.83 -5.88
C GLY A 86 19.73 16.95 -6.89
N SER A 87 20.03 18.14 -7.40
CA SER A 87 21.10 18.35 -8.40
C SER A 87 22.41 17.65 -7.98
N LEU A 88 22.72 17.65 -6.69
CA LEU A 88 23.79 16.89 -6.06
C LEU A 88 23.59 15.36 -6.16
N GLU A 89 22.38 14.87 -5.93
CA GLU A 89 22.00 13.46 -6.05
C GLU A 89 22.03 12.97 -7.51
N VAL A 90 21.63 13.81 -8.46
CA VAL A 90 21.70 13.52 -9.90
C VAL A 90 23.16 13.45 -10.35
N LEU A 91 24.00 14.41 -9.92
CA LEU A 91 25.44 14.39 -10.17
C LEU A 91 26.09 13.12 -9.61
N ARG A 92 25.73 12.73 -8.37
CA ARG A 92 26.19 11.47 -7.76
C ARG A 92 25.68 10.23 -8.50
N SER A 93 24.47 10.28 -9.07
CA SER A 93 23.84 9.19 -9.83
C SER A 93 24.34 9.05 -11.26
N GLY A 94 25.05 10.06 -11.78
CA GLY A 94 25.60 10.12 -13.13
C GLY A 94 24.55 10.33 -14.23
N SER A 95 23.27 10.11 -13.96
CA SER A 95 22.16 10.44 -14.87
C SER A 95 20.85 10.61 -14.12
N ARG A 96 19.92 11.39 -14.69
CA ARG A 96 18.56 11.55 -14.16
C ARG A 96 17.76 10.26 -14.16
N ARG A 97 17.97 9.41 -15.16
CA ARG A 97 17.36 8.08 -15.23
C ARG A 97 17.80 7.19 -14.08
N ASN A 98 19.10 7.16 -13.75
CA ASN A 98 19.60 6.39 -12.62
C ASN A 98 19.10 6.94 -11.28
N TRP A 99 19.02 8.27 -11.15
CA TRP A 99 18.41 8.92 -9.99
C TRP A 99 16.94 8.50 -9.81
N PHE A 100 16.13 8.56 -10.88
CA PHE A 100 14.73 8.16 -10.83
C PHE A 100 14.55 6.67 -10.48
N ILE A 101 15.34 5.79 -11.09
CA ILE A 101 15.33 4.35 -10.74
C ILE A 101 15.66 4.17 -9.25
N SER A 102 16.60 4.94 -8.72
CA SER A 102 16.92 4.91 -7.28
C SER A 102 15.74 5.32 -6.41
N LYS A 103 15.10 6.44 -6.73
CA LYS A 103 13.89 6.90 -6.02
C LYS A 103 12.76 5.88 -6.09
N TYR A 104 12.56 5.27 -7.26
CA TYR A 104 11.51 4.27 -7.45
C TYR A 104 11.78 2.97 -6.67
N ILE A 105 13.04 2.51 -6.60
CA ILE A 105 13.42 1.37 -5.75
C ILE A 105 13.18 1.70 -4.27
N THR A 106 13.58 2.89 -3.81
CA THR A 106 13.29 3.36 -2.45
C THR A 106 11.79 3.41 -2.17
N PHE A 107 10.98 3.88 -3.12
CA PHE A 107 9.53 3.88 -3.04
C PHE A 107 8.92 2.47 -2.91
N ILE A 108 9.38 1.51 -3.73
CA ILE A 108 8.96 0.10 -3.60
C ILE A 108 9.34 -0.45 -2.22
N PHE A 109 10.56 -0.18 -1.76
CA PHE A 109 11.04 -0.64 -0.46
C PHE A 109 10.19 -0.08 0.70
N TYR A 110 9.84 1.20 0.69
CA TYR A 110 8.98 1.80 1.72
C TYR A 110 7.56 1.25 1.65
N THR A 111 7.06 0.98 0.46
CA THR A 111 5.75 0.33 0.30
C THR A 111 5.78 -1.08 0.90
N LEU A 112 6.83 -1.87 0.66
CA LEU A 112 6.98 -3.19 1.28
C LEU A 112 7.03 -3.10 2.81
N LEU A 113 7.85 -2.18 3.35
CA LEU A 113 7.95 -1.97 4.80
C LEU A 113 6.61 -1.53 5.41
N PHE A 114 5.84 -0.69 4.72
CA PHE A 114 4.50 -0.28 5.16
C PHE A 114 3.58 -1.49 5.34
N PHE A 115 3.51 -2.38 4.34
CA PHE A 115 2.65 -3.58 4.42
C PHE A 115 3.14 -4.61 5.44
N LEU A 116 4.47 -4.78 5.58
CA LEU A 116 5.04 -5.63 6.63
C LEU A 116 4.71 -5.10 8.02
N GLY A 117 4.89 -3.79 8.24
CA GLY A 117 4.54 -3.13 9.50
C GLY A 117 3.03 -3.20 9.80
N LEU A 118 2.20 -3.00 8.78
CA LEU A 118 0.75 -3.09 8.88
C LEU A 118 0.32 -4.49 9.31
N PHE A 119 0.79 -5.53 8.63
CA PHE A 119 0.49 -6.92 9.00
C PHE A 119 0.98 -7.24 10.40
N TRP A 120 2.24 -6.91 10.71
CA TRP A 120 2.88 -7.28 11.97
C TRP A 120 2.20 -6.63 13.17
N MET A 121 1.89 -5.33 13.10
CA MET A 121 1.20 -4.62 14.19
C MET A 121 -0.20 -5.16 14.44
N ASN A 122 -0.98 -5.39 13.38
CA ASN A 122 -2.33 -5.96 13.51
C ASN A 122 -2.28 -7.38 14.10
N PHE A 123 -1.34 -8.21 13.64
CA PHE A 123 -1.17 -9.56 14.16
C PHE A 123 -0.73 -9.58 15.63
N LEU A 124 0.27 -8.78 16.00
CA LEU A 124 0.76 -8.71 17.38
C LEU A 124 -0.35 -8.31 18.36
N ILE A 125 -1.14 -7.29 18.02
CA ILE A 125 -2.23 -6.82 18.89
C ILE A 125 -3.36 -7.84 18.95
N ALA A 126 -3.73 -8.48 17.82
CA ALA A 126 -4.72 -9.54 17.83
C ALA A 126 -4.26 -10.76 18.65
N TYR A 127 -2.98 -11.11 18.58
CA TYR A 127 -2.39 -12.25 19.29
C TYR A 127 -2.33 -12.06 20.81
N GLN A 128 -2.35 -10.82 21.31
CA GLN A 128 -2.43 -10.56 22.76
C GLN A 128 -3.77 -10.97 23.37
N VAL A 129 -4.83 -11.06 22.56
CA VAL A 129 -6.20 -11.30 23.03
C VAL A 129 -6.73 -12.65 22.55
N PHE A 130 -6.47 -13.00 21.29
CA PHE A 130 -7.04 -14.20 20.65
C PHE A 130 -5.99 -15.30 20.48
N PRO A 131 -6.38 -16.57 20.56
CA PRO A 131 -5.45 -17.69 20.39
C PRO A 131 -4.88 -17.74 18.97
N TYR A 132 -3.64 -18.20 18.87
CA TYR A 132 -3.03 -18.50 17.58
C TYR A 132 -3.52 -19.84 17.05
N VAL A 133 -4.11 -19.84 15.86
CA VAL A 133 -4.55 -21.04 15.14
C VAL A 133 -4.21 -20.89 13.67
N ASN A 134 -3.47 -21.84 13.11
CA ASN A 134 -3.03 -21.80 11.70
C ASN A 134 -4.05 -22.42 10.72
N LYS A 135 -5.33 -22.47 11.12
CA LYS A 135 -6.46 -23.00 10.36
C LYS A 135 -7.67 -22.12 10.65
N TRP A 136 -8.55 -21.98 9.66
CA TRP A 136 -9.83 -21.33 9.86
C TRP A 136 -10.71 -22.13 10.81
N SER A 137 -11.33 -21.46 11.77
CA SER A 137 -12.36 -22.02 12.62
C SER A 137 -13.63 -22.27 11.80
N SER A 138 -14.38 -23.32 12.17
CA SER A 138 -15.66 -23.63 11.53
C SER A 138 -16.66 -22.48 11.66
N ASP A 139 -16.65 -21.79 12.79
CA ASP A 139 -17.59 -20.72 13.08
C ASP A 139 -17.26 -19.46 12.26
N PHE A 140 -15.98 -19.14 12.10
CA PHE A 140 -15.57 -18.08 11.18
C PHE A 140 -16.02 -18.34 9.75
N ILE A 141 -15.79 -19.55 9.22
CA ILE A 141 -16.22 -19.90 7.86
C ILE A 141 -17.73 -19.73 7.70
N LYS A 142 -18.53 -20.23 8.67
CA LYS A 142 -20.00 -20.07 8.65
C LYS A 142 -20.41 -18.61 8.57
N VAL A 143 -19.83 -17.74 9.41
CA VAL A 143 -20.11 -16.30 9.41
C VAL A 143 -19.77 -15.68 8.06
N ARG A 144 -18.60 -15.99 7.50
CA ARG A 144 -18.18 -15.44 6.19
C ARG A 144 -19.09 -15.89 5.05
N VAL A 145 -19.56 -17.13 5.08
CA VAL A 145 -20.52 -17.66 4.10
C VAL A 145 -21.88 -16.99 4.24
N MET A 146 -22.38 -16.74 5.46
CA MET A 146 -23.60 -15.96 5.68
C MET A 146 -23.47 -14.53 5.15
N MET A 147 -22.26 -13.96 5.17
CA MET A 147 -21.96 -12.65 4.58
C MET A 147 -21.73 -12.69 3.05
N GLY A 148 -21.97 -13.83 2.39
CA GLY A 148 -21.92 -13.98 0.93
C GLY A 148 -20.60 -14.50 0.35
N GLN A 149 -19.63 -14.90 1.18
CA GLN A 149 -18.35 -15.45 0.69
C GLN A 149 -18.44 -16.94 0.38
N GLN A 150 -17.54 -17.43 -0.48
CA GLN A 150 -17.53 -18.84 -0.88
C GLN A 150 -16.63 -19.67 0.03
N VAL A 151 -17.09 -20.87 0.41
CA VAL A 151 -16.31 -21.81 1.26
C VAL A 151 -14.93 -22.12 0.65
N ARG A 152 -14.85 -22.16 -0.69
CA ARG A 152 -13.61 -22.44 -1.42
C ARG A 152 -12.48 -21.45 -1.10
N ASP A 153 -12.83 -20.21 -0.70
CA ASP A 153 -11.88 -19.15 -0.41
C ASP A 153 -11.12 -19.41 0.91
N PHE A 154 -11.61 -20.33 1.74
CA PHE A 154 -11.05 -20.72 3.03
C PHE A 154 -10.44 -22.13 3.04
N THR A 155 -10.14 -22.68 1.86
CA THR A 155 -9.44 -23.97 1.72
C THR A 155 -7.94 -23.85 1.96
N SER A 156 -7.37 -22.67 1.66
CA SER A 156 -5.98 -22.32 1.93
C SER A 156 -5.78 -21.87 3.37
N SER A 157 -4.54 -21.90 3.87
CA SER A 157 -4.24 -21.45 5.24
C SER A 157 -4.50 -19.95 5.43
N PRO A 158 -4.79 -19.48 6.66
CA PRO A 158 -5.08 -18.07 6.91
C PRO A 158 -3.99 -17.12 6.42
N LEU A 159 -2.72 -17.47 6.65
CA LEU A 159 -1.58 -16.68 6.20
C LEU A 159 -1.54 -16.52 4.68
N GLN A 160 -1.88 -17.57 3.91
CA GLN A 160 -1.90 -17.51 2.45
C GLN A 160 -2.98 -16.55 1.95
N VAL A 161 -4.19 -16.63 2.51
CA VAL A 161 -5.32 -15.76 2.10
C VAL A 161 -5.09 -14.31 2.51
N ILE A 162 -4.52 -14.07 3.70
CA ILE A 162 -4.10 -12.72 4.10
C ILE A 162 -3.02 -12.20 3.14
N GLY A 163 -2.02 -13.02 2.82
CA GLY A 163 -0.95 -12.67 1.91
C GLY A 163 -1.45 -12.28 0.50
N THR A 164 -2.40 -13.02 -0.06
CA THR A 164 -2.98 -12.67 -1.37
C THR A 164 -3.80 -11.37 -1.32
N SER A 165 -4.55 -11.15 -0.23
CA SER A 165 -5.29 -9.89 -0.05
C SER A 165 -4.35 -8.68 0.10
N LEU A 166 -3.30 -8.80 0.91
CA LEU A 166 -2.27 -7.77 1.06
C LEU A 166 -1.53 -7.53 -0.25
N GLY A 167 -1.22 -8.58 -1.01
CA GLY A 167 -0.58 -8.46 -2.33
C GLY A 167 -1.43 -7.67 -3.33
N ALA A 168 -2.74 -7.86 -3.34
CA ALA A 168 -3.63 -7.06 -4.20
C ALA A 168 -3.71 -5.60 -3.75
N THR A 169 -3.79 -5.37 -2.44
CA THR A 169 -3.82 -4.02 -1.86
C THR A 169 -2.48 -3.29 -2.08
N PHE A 170 -1.37 -4.03 -2.03
CA PHE A 170 -0.03 -3.53 -2.36
C PHE A 170 0.04 -2.98 -3.78
N LEU A 171 -0.52 -3.67 -4.78
CA LEU A 171 -0.54 -3.17 -6.16
C LEU A 171 -1.38 -1.91 -6.31
N HIS A 172 -2.53 -1.83 -5.61
CA HIS A 172 -3.35 -0.62 -5.58
C HIS A 172 -2.58 0.57 -4.99
N TYR A 173 -1.88 0.36 -3.88
CA TYR A 173 -1.09 1.39 -3.21
C TYR A 173 0.12 1.80 -4.04
N LEU A 174 0.80 0.82 -4.66
CA LEU A 174 1.92 1.08 -5.57
C LEU A 174 1.49 1.94 -6.77
N CYS A 175 0.35 1.62 -7.37
CA CYS A 175 -0.23 2.40 -8.46
C CYS A 175 -0.52 3.83 -8.01
N THR A 176 -1.20 3.99 -6.87
CA THR A 176 -1.56 5.31 -6.32
C THR A 176 -0.33 6.13 -5.92
N GLY A 177 0.67 5.48 -5.31
CA GLY A 177 1.94 6.11 -5.00
C GLY A 177 2.68 6.57 -6.26
N THR A 178 2.65 5.77 -7.34
CA THR A 178 3.25 6.16 -8.63
C THR A 178 2.55 7.39 -9.25
N VAL A 179 1.22 7.51 -9.10
CA VAL A 179 0.49 8.74 -9.45
C VAL A 179 1.01 9.93 -8.66
N SER A 180 1.24 9.77 -7.36
CA SER A 180 1.83 10.81 -6.50
C SER A 180 3.20 11.25 -7.02
N LEU A 181 4.08 10.30 -7.38
CA LEU A 181 5.40 10.61 -7.96
C LEU A 181 5.28 11.42 -9.27
N TRP A 182 4.37 11.02 -10.15
CA TRP A 182 4.14 11.70 -11.42
C TRP A 182 3.64 13.14 -11.23
N VAL A 183 2.62 13.32 -10.39
CA VAL A 183 2.06 14.65 -10.09
C VAL A 183 3.12 15.54 -9.43
N ALA A 184 3.86 15.01 -8.45
CA ALA A 184 4.92 15.75 -7.77
C ALA A 184 6.02 16.20 -8.75
N MET A 185 6.44 15.36 -9.70
CA MET A 185 7.44 15.75 -10.71
C MET A 185 6.96 16.82 -11.69
N LYS A 186 5.66 16.83 -11.98
CA LYS A 186 5.03 17.77 -12.90
C LYS A 186 4.81 19.14 -12.24
N THR A 187 4.22 19.13 -11.05
CA THR A 187 3.82 20.34 -10.31
C THR A 187 4.97 20.96 -9.53
N ARG A 188 5.97 20.15 -9.16
CA ARG A 188 7.02 20.53 -8.21
C ARG A 188 6.47 20.92 -6.82
N GLU A 189 5.37 20.33 -6.40
CA GLU A 189 4.90 20.48 -5.02
C GLU A 189 4.38 19.15 -4.47
N GLU A 190 4.77 18.82 -3.24
CA GLU A 190 4.35 17.59 -2.55
C GLU A 190 2.84 17.59 -2.25
N ALA A 191 2.29 18.75 -1.88
CA ALA A 191 0.90 18.90 -1.49
C ALA A 191 -0.05 18.48 -2.63
N TYR A 192 0.25 18.91 -3.87
CA TYR A 192 -0.51 18.45 -5.04
C TYR A 192 -0.33 16.97 -5.31
N GLY A 193 0.90 16.45 -5.16
CA GLY A 193 1.17 15.01 -5.26
C GLY A 193 0.27 14.20 -4.34
N LEU A 194 0.20 14.58 -3.06
CA LEU A 194 -0.63 13.93 -2.05
C LEU A 194 -2.12 14.08 -2.35
N LEU A 195 -2.60 15.30 -2.63
CA LEU A 195 -4.02 15.56 -2.85
C LEU A 195 -4.57 14.82 -4.07
N PHE A 196 -3.90 14.93 -5.22
CA PHE A 196 -4.35 14.29 -6.45
C PHE A 196 -4.20 12.78 -6.42
N SER A 197 -3.13 12.25 -5.79
CA SER A 197 -2.99 10.81 -5.62
C SER A 197 -4.03 10.24 -4.67
N LEU A 198 -4.43 10.98 -3.63
CA LEU A 198 -5.53 10.54 -2.76
C LEU A 198 -6.85 10.46 -3.53
N ILE A 199 -7.22 11.51 -4.27
CA ILE A 199 -8.43 11.52 -5.10
C ILE A 199 -8.39 10.39 -6.14
N ALA A 200 -7.26 10.24 -6.82
CA ALA A 200 -7.07 9.19 -7.82
C ALA A 200 -7.11 7.80 -7.18
N GLY A 201 -6.51 7.62 -5.99
CA GLY A 201 -6.52 6.37 -5.23
C GLY A 201 -7.94 5.95 -4.85
N LEU A 202 -8.70 6.87 -4.26
CA LEU A 202 -10.11 6.65 -3.95
C LEU A 202 -10.90 6.30 -5.22
N GLY A 203 -10.75 7.10 -6.29
CA GLY A 203 -11.42 6.85 -7.57
C GLY A 203 -11.07 5.50 -8.19
N MET A 204 -9.79 5.13 -8.19
CA MET A 204 -9.31 3.83 -8.67
C MET A 204 -9.87 2.68 -7.83
N HIS A 205 -9.90 2.84 -6.51
CA HIS A 205 -10.51 1.85 -5.61
C HIS A 205 -11.98 1.63 -5.96
N TYR A 206 -12.77 2.69 -6.14
CA TYR A 206 -14.19 2.57 -6.51
C TYR A 206 -14.42 2.02 -7.91
N LEU A 207 -13.67 2.49 -8.91
CA LEU A 207 -13.84 2.06 -10.28
C LEU A 207 -13.48 0.58 -10.46
N LEU A 208 -12.39 0.14 -9.84
CA LEU A 208 -11.95 -1.25 -9.93
C LEU A 208 -12.70 -2.17 -8.95
N SER A 209 -13.23 -1.64 -7.84
CA SER A 209 -14.14 -2.40 -6.97
C SER A 209 -15.53 -2.54 -7.60
N ALA A 210 -16.02 -1.57 -8.36
CA ALA A 210 -17.25 -1.64 -9.13
C ALA A 210 -17.19 -2.73 -10.21
N ILE A 211 -16.03 -2.90 -10.87
CA ILE A 211 -15.76 -4.01 -11.79
C ILE A 211 -15.82 -5.37 -11.09
N THR A 212 -15.62 -5.41 -9.76
CA THR A 212 -15.68 -6.63 -8.93
C THR A 212 -16.94 -6.74 -8.06
N TRP A 213 -17.83 -5.74 -8.04
CA TRP A 213 -19.07 -5.77 -7.25
C TRP A 213 -20.07 -6.81 -7.80
N THR A 214 -19.85 -7.27 -9.04
CA THR A 214 -20.55 -8.41 -9.64
C THR A 214 -19.83 -9.76 -9.45
N ALA A 215 -18.67 -9.79 -8.76
CA ALA A 215 -17.90 -11.02 -8.55
C ALA A 215 -17.04 -10.94 -7.30
N GLN A 216 -17.64 -11.17 -6.13
CA GLN A 216 -16.85 -11.73 -5.03
C GLN A 216 -16.34 -13.10 -5.46
N MET A 217 -15.04 -13.14 -5.78
CA MET A 217 -14.18 -14.32 -5.92
C MET A 217 -14.36 -15.18 -7.18
N ASN A 218 -14.19 -14.61 -8.38
CA ASN A 218 -13.63 -15.39 -9.50
C ASN A 218 -12.14 -15.04 -9.64
N ARG A 219 -11.26 -16.05 -9.77
CA ARG A 219 -9.82 -15.87 -10.06
C ARG A 219 -9.61 -14.88 -11.21
N PHE A 220 -10.51 -14.90 -12.18
CA PHE A 220 -10.50 -13.97 -13.32
C PHE A 220 -10.65 -12.50 -12.89
N GLY A 221 -11.61 -12.17 -12.01
CA GLY A 221 -11.81 -10.79 -11.53
C GLY A 221 -10.63 -10.28 -10.70
N TYR A 222 -10.03 -11.15 -9.87
CA TYR A 222 -8.81 -10.85 -9.15
C TYR A 222 -7.64 -10.54 -10.09
N LEU A 223 -7.44 -11.38 -11.12
CA LEU A 223 -6.40 -11.18 -12.12
C LEU A 223 -6.62 -9.90 -12.93
N LEU A 224 -7.85 -9.63 -13.38
CA LEU A 224 -8.20 -8.44 -14.15
C LEU A 224 -7.96 -7.15 -13.36
N ARG A 225 -8.37 -7.14 -12.07
CA ARG A 225 -8.14 -5.98 -11.19
C ARG A 225 -6.65 -5.71 -11.02
N ASN A 226 -5.87 -6.74 -10.70
CA ASN A 226 -4.44 -6.60 -10.43
C ASN A 226 -3.64 -6.30 -11.71
N SER A 227 -4.03 -6.85 -12.85
CA SER A 227 -3.43 -6.50 -14.15
C SER A 227 -3.75 -5.05 -14.53
N GLY A 228 -4.95 -4.57 -14.23
CA GLY A 228 -5.32 -3.15 -14.37
C GLY A 228 -4.39 -2.23 -13.58
N TYR A 229 -4.18 -2.51 -12.29
CA TYR A 229 -3.23 -1.74 -11.46
C TYR A 229 -1.80 -1.80 -11.98
N PHE A 230 -1.36 -2.97 -12.45
CA PHE A 230 -0.02 -3.14 -13.02
C PHE A 230 0.17 -2.31 -14.30
N VAL A 231 -0.80 -2.38 -15.23
CA VAL A 231 -0.79 -1.60 -16.47
C VAL A 231 -0.78 -0.10 -16.18
N LEU A 232 -1.63 0.37 -15.25
CA LEU A 232 -1.65 1.77 -14.83
C LEU A 232 -0.31 2.20 -14.22
N THR A 233 0.29 1.36 -13.39
CA THR A 233 1.61 1.64 -12.80
C THR A 233 2.66 1.81 -13.90
N ILE A 234 2.71 0.92 -14.89
CA ILE A 234 3.62 1.04 -16.04
C ILE A 234 3.34 2.32 -16.83
N PHE A 235 2.07 2.62 -17.09
CA PHE A 235 1.68 3.84 -17.80
C PHE A 235 2.20 5.10 -17.10
N PHE A 236 2.01 5.23 -15.78
CA PHE A 236 2.53 6.37 -15.03
C PHE A 236 4.07 6.39 -14.99
N LEU A 237 4.74 5.24 -14.94
CA LEU A 237 6.21 5.18 -15.07
C LEU A 237 6.70 5.69 -16.44
N ILE A 238 5.97 5.41 -17.52
CA ILE A 238 6.29 5.95 -18.85
C ILE A 238 6.12 7.48 -18.85
N LEU A 239 5.02 7.99 -18.29
CA LEU A 239 4.80 9.44 -18.17
C LEU A 239 5.89 10.12 -17.32
N CYS A 240 6.30 9.49 -16.23
CA CYS A 240 7.43 9.90 -15.41
C CYS A 240 8.71 10.05 -16.23
N ASN A 241 9.05 9.05 -17.03
CA ASN A 241 10.22 9.09 -17.91
C ASN A 241 10.13 10.19 -18.98
N GLN A 242 8.94 10.44 -19.55
CA GLN A 242 8.75 11.54 -20.50
C GLN A 242 9.00 12.91 -19.87
N VAL A 243 8.58 13.12 -18.62
CA VAL A 243 8.85 14.35 -17.87
C VAL A 243 10.36 14.54 -17.62
N LEU A 244 11.07 13.46 -17.29
CA LEU A 244 12.53 13.49 -17.12
C LEU A 244 13.24 13.87 -18.42
N HIS A 245 12.87 13.20 -19.51
CA HIS A 245 13.48 13.44 -20.83
C HIS A 245 13.31 14.89 -21.28
N LYS A 246 12.11 15.47 -21.18
CA LYS A 246 11.88 16.89 -21.52
C LYS A 246 12.80 17.85 -20.75
N LYS A 247 13.14 17.51 -19.51
CA LYS A 247 14.02 18.34 -18.67
C LYS A 247 15.50 18.18 -19.00
N ASP A 248 15.94 17.02 -19.51
CA ASP A 248 17.32 16.83 -19.95
C ASP A 248 17.63 17.72 -21.17
N PHE A 249 16.73 17.74 -22.17
CA PHE A 249 16.85 18.61 -23.35
C PHE A 249 16.84 20.11 -23.03
N SER A 250 16.18 20.51 -21.94
CA SER A 250 16.12 21.93 -21.54
C SER A 250 17.42 22.48 -20.95
N ILE A 251 18.30 21.60 -20.46
CA ILE A 251 19.60 21.98 -19.91
C ILE A 251 20.64 22.03 -21.03
N GLU A 252 20.63 21.08 -21.95
CA GLU A 252 21.51 21.09 -23.12
C GLU A 252 21.31 22.31 -24.02
N ARG A 253 20.12 22.92 -24.04
CA ARG A 253 19.87 24.19 -24.75
C ARG A 253 20.38 25.44 -24.03
N LYS A 254 20.74 25.34 -22.75
CA LYS A 254 21.22 26.47 -21.92
C LYS A 254 22.74 26.47 -21.72
N ILE A 255 23.42 25.46 -22.23
CA ILE A 255 24.88 25.36 -22.32
C ILE A 255 25.27 25.76 -23.75
#